data_AF-A0A671MST9-F1
#
_entry.id   AF-A0A671MST9-F1
#
_cell.length_a   1.000
_cell.length_b   1.000
_cell.length_c   1.000
_cell.angle_alpha   90.00
_cell.angle_beta   90.00
_cell.angle_gamma   90.00
#
_symmetry.space_group_name_H-M   'P 1'
#
loop_
_entity.id
_entity.type
_entity.pdbx_description
1 polymer ?
#
loop_
_entity_poly.entity_id
_entity_poly.type
_entity_poly.pdbx_seq_one_letter_code
_entity_poly.pdbx_strand_id
1 'polypeptide(L)'
;MVGRGWNWVGARAYGYNSISYGVCFIGDYTSTLPIKTALDMVRYDFTSCAVNGGRLSSYYNLYGHRQADSTECPGNSLYREIQNWAHWELFALMTVASTMNN
;
A
#
# COMPACT_ATOMS: atom_id res chain seq x y z
N MET A 1 5.46 8.71 13.20
CA MET A 1 5.41 7.70 14.29
C MET A 1 5.69 6.36 13.65
N VAL A 2 6.57 5.54 14.23
CA VAL A 2 6.77 4.16 13.77
C VAL A 2 5.77 3.28 14.51
N GLY A 3 4.96 2.51 13.77
CA GLY A 3 4.03 1.53 14.34
C GLY A 3 4.77 0.28 14.81
N ARG A 4 4.37 -0.90 14.32
CA ARG A 4 5.03 -2.17 14.69
C ARG A 4 6.47 -2.33 14.15
N GLY A 5 6.87 -1.48 13.21
CA GLY A 5 8.19 -1.57 12.58
C GLY A 5 8.32 -2.76 11.63
N TRP A 6 9.54 -2.97 11.15
CA TRP A 6 9.85 -3.88 10.04
C TRP A 6 9.77 -5.38 10.37
N ASN A 7 9.88 -5.74 11.65
CA ASN A 7 10.11 -7.12 12.09
C ASN A 7 8.86 -7.81 12.65
N TRP A 8 7.68 -7.19 12.50
CA TRP A 8 6.46 -7.65 13.17
C TRP A 8 5.27 -7.68 12.22
N VAL A 9 4.62 -8.83 12.18
CA VAL A 9 3.37 -9.08 11.43
C VAL A 9 2.32 -8.03 11.83
N GLY A 10 1.78 -7.34 10.83
CA GLY A 10 0.67 -6.39 11.00
C GLY A 10 -0.64 -7.09 11.36
N ALA A 11 -1.70 -6.36 11.68
CA ALA A 11 -3.03 -6.93 11.93
C ALA A 11 -4.10 -6.14 11.17
N ARG A 12 -3.83 -5.80 9.91
CA ARG A 12 -4.58 -4.79 9.16
C ARG A 12 -5.13 -5.25 7.82
N ALA A 13 -4.73 -6.41 7.32
CA ALA A 13 -5.34 -7.04 6.15
C ALA A 13 -5.35 -8.56 6.33
N TYR A 14 -6.55 -9.16 6.40
CA TYR A 14 -6.71 -10.60 6.55
C TYR A 14 -6.05 -11.32 5.37
N GLY A 15 -5.04 -12.15 5.62
CA GLY A 15 -4.26 -12.86 4.58
C GLY A 15 -2.98 -12.18 4.06
N TYR A 16 -2.77 -10.88 4.32
CA TYR A 16 -1.57 -10.14 3.84
C TYR A 16 -0.63 -9.66 4.96
N ASN A 17 -1.01 -9.90 6.21
CA ASN A 17 -0.28 -9.43 7.39
C ASN A 17 1.16 -9.96 7.49
N SER A 18 1.45 -11.11 6.87
CA SER A 18 2.77 -11.77 6.87
C SER A 18 3.66 -11.39 5.67
N ILE A 19 3.16 -10.59 4.72
CA ILE A 19 3.86 -10.25 3.47
C ILE A 19 3.77 -8.77 3.07
N SER A 20 3.18 -7.90 3.90
CA SER A 20 2.98 -6.48 3.56
C SER A 20 3.28 -5.53 4.73
N TYR A 21 3.67 -4.29 4.41
CA TYR A 21 3.79 -3.21 5.39
C TYR A 21 2.56 -2.30 5.31
N GLY A 22 1.84 -2.18 6.43
CA GLY A 22 0.75 -1.21 6.55
C GLY A 22 1.28 0.17 6.90
N VAL A 23 1.08 1.16 6.01
CA VAL A 23 1.35 2.58 6.28
C VAL A 23 0.02 3.29 6.53
N CYS A 24 -0.06 4.07 7.61
CA CYS A 24 -1.24 4.84 7.96
C CYS A 24 -0.89 6.32 8.06
N PHE A 25 -1.63 7.15 7.32
CA PHE A 25 -1.60 8.60 7.50
C PHE A 25 -2.53 8.96 8.65
N ILE A 26 -2.03 9.66 9.67
CA ILE A 26 -2.85 10.09 10.80
C ILE A 26 -3.75 11.24 10.33
N GLY A 27 -5.07 11.03 10.32
CA GLY A 27 -6.07 12.02 9.89
C GLY A 27 -7.25 11.38 9.13
N ASP A 28 -8.18 12.22 8.68
CA ASP A 28 -9.26 11.86 7.74
C ASP A 28 -9.03 12.52 6.39
N TYR A 29 -8.80 11.69 5.38
CA TYR A 29 -8.48 12.11 4.02
C TYR A 29 -9.56 11.75 3.02
N THR A 30 -10.81 11.74 3.49
CA THR A 30 -11.99 11.54 2.65
C THR A 30 -12.14 12.68 1.64
N SER A 31 -12.00 13.92 2.09
CA SER A 31 -12.17 15.13 1.25
C SER A 31 -10.91 15.97 1.09
N THR A 32 -9.85 15.70 1.85
CA THR A 32 -8.59 16.47 1.82
C THR A 32 -7.40 15.52 1.67
N LEU A 33 -6.24 16.06 1.28
CA LEU A 33 -4.99 15.31 1.23
C LEU A 33 -4.16 15.53 2.49
N PRO A 34 -3.33 14.55 2.90
CA PRO A 34 -2.26 14.77 3.85
C PRO A 34 -1.33 15.89 3.38
N ILE A 35 -0.62 16.50 4.33
CA ILE A 35 0.42 17.48 3.98
C ILE A 35 1.42 16.84 3.00
N LYS A 36 1.90 17.63 2.03
CA LYS A 36 2.77 17.13 0.96
C LYS A 36 4.01 16.41 1.51
N THR A 37 4.61 16.93 2.58
CA THR A 37 5.77 16.31 3.23
C THR A 37 5.48 14.89 3.74
N ALA A 38 4.26 14.60 4.22
CA ALA A 38 3.90 13.26 4.65
C ALA A 38 3.74 12.32 3.44
N LEU A 39 3.14 12.81 2.34
CA LEU A 39 3.01 12.05 1.10
C LEU A 39 4.39 11.71 0.52
N ASP A 40 5.28 12.71 0.39
CA ASP A 40 6.61 12.54 -0.16
C ASP A 40 7.46 11.56 0.68
N MET A 41 7.38 11.66 2.02
CA MET A 41 8.10 10.76 2.91
C MET A 41 7.69 9.30 2.71
N VAL A 42 6.39 9.02 2.55
CA VAL A 42 5.93 7.64 2.28
C VAL A 42 6.29 7.22 0.86
N ARG A 43 6.08 8.09 -0.13
CA ARG A 43 6.24 7.77 -1.55
C ARG A 43 7.70 7.52 -1.93
N TYR A 44 8.63 8.28 -1.34
CA TYR A 44 10.04 8.28 -1.75
C TYR A 44 10.98 7.76 -0.67
N ASP A 45 10.93 8.33 0.54
CA ASP A 45 11.94 8.02 1.58
C ASP A 45 11.71 6.63 2.17
N PHE A 46 10.46 6.33 2.55
CA PHE A 46 10.08 5.06 3.15
C PHE A 46 10.29 3.90 2.16
N THR A 47 9.74 4.00 0.95
CA THR A 47 9.85 2.95 -0.08
C THR A 47 11.31 2.72 -0.48
N SER A 48 12.09 3.77 -0.72
CA SER A 48 13.51 3.65 -1.06
C SER A 48 14.31 2.99 0.06
N CYS A 49 14.12 3.42 1.31
CA CYS A 49 14.79 2.82 2.46
C CYS A 49 14.39 1.35 2.66
N ALA A 50 13.12 1.01 2.45
CA ALA A 50 12.63 -0.36 2.54
C ALA A 50 13.25 -1.27 1.48
N VAL A 51 13.30 -0.80 0.22
CA VAL A 51 13.87 -1.55 -0.91
C VAL A 51 15.38 -1.71 -0.73
N ASN A 52 16.11 -0.63 -0.47
CA ASN A 52 17.56 -0.67 -0.29
C ASN A 52 17.98 -1.50 0.93
N GLY A 53 17.13 -1.54 1.97
CA GLY A 53 17.34 -2.38 3.15
C GLY A 53 16.96 -3.85 2.96
N GLY A 54 16.52 -4.27 1.76
CA GLY A 54 16.06 -5.64 1.49
C GLY A 54 14.76 -6.02 2.22
N ARG A 55 14.04 -5.02 2.75
CA ARG A 55 12.81 -5.22 3.54
C ARG A 55 11.57 -5.25 2.68
N LEU A 56 11.61 -4.56 1.54
CA LEU A 56 10.56 -4.50 0.53
C LEU A 56 11.16 -4.93 -0.81
N SER A 57 10.43 -5.74 -1.57
CA SER A 57 10.84 -6.09 -2.94
C SER A 57 10.92 -4.82 -3.79
N SER A 58 11.89 -4.72 -4.72
CA SER A 58 11.89 -3.64 -5.73
C SER A 58 10.69 -3.72 -6.68
N TYR A 59 9.99 -4.85 -6.72
CA TYR A 59 8.76 -5.09 -7.48
C TYR A 59 7.55 -5.22 -6.55
N TYR A 60 7.51 -4.41 -5.48
CA TYR A 60 6.35 -4.41 -4.59
C TYR A 60 5.10 -3.90 -5.31
N ASN A 61 3.94 -4.23 -4.75
CA ASN A 61 2.66 -3.70 -5.18
C ASN A 61 2.11 -2.77 -4.10
N LEU A 62 1.53 -1.65 -4.52
CA LEU A 62 0.89 -0.66 -3.68
C LEU A 62 -0.62 -0.80 -3.80
N TYR A 63 -1.28 -0.94 -2.65
CA TYR A 63 -2.73 -1.04 -2.55
C TYR A 63 -3.27 -0.04 -1.52
N GLY A 64 -4.46 0.49 -1.78
CA GLY A 64 -5.26 1.16 -0.76
C GLY A 64 -5.95 0.13 0.14
N HIS A 65 -6.16 0.46 1.42
CA HIS A 65 -6.76 -0.47 2.39
C HIS A 65 -8.12 -1.02 1.92
N ARG A 66 -8.94 -0.19 1.28
CA ARG A 66 -10.22 -0.58 0.65
C ARG A 66 -10.14 -1.63 -0.47
N GLN A 67 -8.95 -1.90 -1.03
CA GLN A 67 -8.79 -2.99 -2.01
C GLN A 67 -8.62 -4.35 -1.33
N ALA A 68 -8.17 -4.38 -0.08
CA ALA A 68 -7.94 -5.61 0.67
C ALA A 68 -9.10 -5.96 1.63
N ASP A 69 -9.92 -4.98 2.01
CA ASP A 69 -10.98 -5.14 2.99
C ASP A 69 -12.16 -4.18 2.70
N SER A 70 -13.35 -4.48 3.24
CA SER A 70 -14.58 -3.70 3.07
C SER A 70 -14.57 -2.43 3.93
N THR A 71 -13.65 -1.50 3.62
CA THR A 71 -13.46 -0.25 4.36
C THR A 71 -13.42 0.96 3.44
N GLU A 72 -13.73 2.15 3.96
CA GLU A 72 -13.55 3.41 3.24
C GLU A 72 -12.10 3.94 3.32
N CYS A 73 -11.23 3.31 4.10
CA CYS A 73 -9.84 3.69 4.24
C CYS A 73 -9.10 3.52 2.89
N PRO A 74 -8.25 4.46 2.45
CA PRO A 74 -7.66 5.58 3.19
C PRO A 74 -8.39 6.93 3.04
N GLY A 75 -9.68 6.94 2.68
CA GLY A 75 -10.43 8.15 2.32
C GLY A 75 -10.32 8.44 0.81
N ASN A 76 -11.36 9.06 0.24
CA ASN A 76 -11.50 9.18 -1.22
C ASN A 76 -10.40 10.04 -1.87
N SER A 77 -10.05 11.19 -1.27
CA SER A 77 -8.99 12.04 -1.80
C SER A 77 -7.64 11.33 -1.77
N LEU A 78 -7.26 10.73 -0.64
CA LEU A 78 -6.00 10.00 -0.54
C LEU A 78 -5.97 8.75 -1.41
N TYR A 79 -7.08 8.03 -1.55
CA TYR A 79 -7.18 6.87 -2.43
C TYR A 79 -6.95 7.24 -3.90
N ARG A 80 -7.47 8.39 -4.36
CA ARG A 80 -7.22 8.91 -5.71
C ARG A 80 -5.78 9.36 -5.89
N GLU A 81 -5.16 9.94 -4.86
CA GLU A 81 -3.76 10.36 -4.91
C GLU A 81 -2.82 9.17 -5.10
N ILE A 82 -2.95 8.12 -4.28
CA ILE A 82 -2.04 6.95 -4.33
C ILE A 82 -2.19 6.11 -5.61
N GLN A 83 -3.28 6.25 -6.36
CA GLN A 83 -3.44 5.64 -7.69
C GLN A 83 -2.43 6.18 -8.70
N ASN A 84 -1.91 7.39 -8.49
CA ASN A 84 -0.92 8.01 -9.37
C ASN A 84 0.52 7.71 -8.95
N TRP A 85 0.72 6.85 -7.96
CA TRP A 85 2.04 6.49 -7.47
C TRP A 85 2.59 5.29 -8.24
N ALA A 86 3.92 5.20 -8.29
CA ALA A 86 4.56 4.01 -8.84
C ALA A 86 4.15 2.78 -8.02
N HIS A 87 4.11 1.62 -8.66
CA HIS A 87 3.70 0.34 -8.06
C HIS A 87 2.21 0.25 -7.69
N TRP A 88 1.39 1.25 -8.02
CA TRP A 88 -0.05 1.12 -7.85
C TRP A 88 -0.61 0.00 -8.73
N GLU A 89 -1.33 -0.92 -8.11
CA GLU A 89 -1.96 -2.05 -8.80
C GLU A 89 -3.49 -1.94 -8.72
N LEU A 90 -4.12 -1.94 -9.90
CA LEU A 90 -5.57 -1.95 -10.05
C LEU A 90 -6.08 -3.40 -9.90
N PHE A 91 -6.14 -3.92 -8.67
CA PHE A 91 -6.75 -5.20 -8.32
C PHE A 91 -6.26 -6.39 -9.16
N ALA A 92 -5.48 -7.30 -8.55
CA ALA A 92 -5.11 -8.56 -9.21
C ALA A 92 -6.37 -9.40 -9.49
N LEU A 93 -6.95 -9.27 -10.69
CA LEU A 93 -7.49 -10.44 -11.36
C LEU A 93 -6.30 -11.40 -11.43
N MET A 94 -6.35 -12.50 -10.66
CA MET A 94 -5.58 -13.68 -11.02
C MET A 94 -5.95 -14.01 -12.46
N THR A 95 -5.14 -13.57 -13.42
CA THR A 95 -5.06 -14.26 -14.70
C THR A 95 -4.43 -15.60 -14.37
N VAL A 96 -5.26 -16.59 -14.09
CA VAL A 96 -4.94 -17.95 -14.53
C VAL A 96 -4.84 -17.88 -16.04
N ALA A 97 -3.68 -17.47 -16.54
CA ALA A 97 -3.20 -17.87 -17.86
C ALA A 97 -2.72 -19.31 -17.74
N SER A 98 -3.62 -20.21 -17.36
CA SER A 98 -3.45 -21.65 -17.50
C SER A 98 -4.47 -22.09 -18.56
N THR A 99 -3.94 -22.32 -19.75
CA THR A 99 -4.50 -23.17 -20.82
C THR A 99 -5.91 -22.84 -21.31
N MET A 100 -5.99 -22.03 -22.36
CA MET A 100 -6.85 -22.33 -23.51
C MET A 100 -5.93 -22.58 -24.71
N ASN A 101 -5.29 -23.74 -24.70
CA ASN A 101 -4.76 -24.38 -25.89
C ASN A 101 -5.68 -25.59 -26.15
N ASN A 102 -6.27 -25.57 -27.35
CA ASN A 102 -7.09 -26.60 -28.00
C ASN A 102 -8.53 -26.79 -27.51
#